data_AF-A0A7W9V3X5-F1
#
_entry.id   AF-A0A7W9V3X5-F1
#
_cell.length_a   1.000
_cell.length_b   1.000
_cell.length_c   1.000
_cell.angle_alpha   90.00
_cell.angle_beta   90.00
_cell.angle_gamma   90.00
#
_symmetry.space_group_name_H-M   'P 1'
#
loop_
_entity.id
_entity.type
_entity.pdbx_description
1 polymer ?
#
loop_
_entity_poly.entity_id
_entity_poly.type
_entity_poly.pdbx_seq_one_letter_code
_entity_poly.pdbx_strand_id
1 'polypeptide(L)'
;MAIQITAVRVTAGGTAHEHITHLWWTEQATGKTGDNTRAEIVHWIENKAGKAYTSDAVGRSTEVLVVTPTRGEKYLRTHADGVWTNNLLALPRR
;
A
#
# COMPACT_ATOMS: atom_id res chain seq x y z
N MET A 1 -14.42 0.64 -5.17
CA MET A 1 -14.08 -0.09 -3.94
C MET A 1 -12.78 0.49 -3.38
N ALA A 2 -12.71 0.77 -2.09
CA ALA A 2 -11.54 1.36 -1.45
C ALA A 2 -11.08 0.52 -0.25
N ILE A 3 -9.77 0.32 -0.13
CA ILE A 3 -9.15 -0.42 0.97
C ILE A 3 -8.17 0.47 1.75
N GLN A 4 -8.20 0.36 3.07
CA GLN A 4 -7.17 0.91 3.94
C GLN A 4 -6.09 -0.13 4.14
N ILE A 5 -4.85 0.17 3.77
CA ILE A 5 -3.68 -0.63 4.12
C ILE A 5 -3.36 -0.43 5.60
N THR A 6 -3.30 -1.52 6.35
CA THR A 6 -3.16 -1.53 7.81
C THR A 6 -1.88 -2.20 8.31
N ALA A 7 -1.23 -3.03 7.49
CA ALA A 7 0.07 -3.62 7.79
C ALA A 7 0.80 -4.01 6.49
N VAL A 8 2.11 -4.19 6.59
CA VAL A 8 2.96 -4.62 5.47
C VAL A 8 3.91 -5.72 5.88
N ARG A 9 4.30 -6.55 4.92
CA ARG A 9 5.44 -7.47 5.03
C ARG A 9 6.51 -6.99 4.09
N VAL A 10 7.75 -6.98 4.58
CA VAL A 10 8.94 -6.72 3.76
C VAL A 10 9.81 -7.97 3.71
N THR A 11 10.61 -8.12 2.66
CA THR A 11 11.67 -9.14 2.63
C THR A 11 12.61 -9.00 3.83
N ALA A 12 13.27 -10.10 4.22
CA ALA A 12 14.24 -10.08 5.31
C ALA A 12 15.35 -9.06 5.05
N GLY A 13 15.55 -8.12 5.97
CA GLY A 13 16.52 -7.02 5.82
C GLY A 13 16.07 -5.87 4.91
N GLY A 14 14.89 -5.95 4.30
CA GLY A 14 14.37 -4.92 3.40
C GLY A 14 13.93 -3.65 4.14
N THR A 15 14.36 -2.49 3.63
CA THR A 15 14.05 -1.17 4.22
C THR A 15 13.29 -0.22 3.28
N ALA A 16 13.03 -0.63 2.05
CA ALA A 16 12.43 0.20 1.00
C ALA A 16 11.06 -0.35 0.54
N HIS A 17 10.28 0.47 -0.17
CA HIS A 17 8.94 0.10 -0.66
C HIS A 17 8.97 -1.05 -1.68
N GLU A 18 10.02 -1.13 -2.48
CA GLU A 18 10.28 -2.24 -3.41
C GLU A 18 10.53 -3.58 -2.72
N HIS A 19 10.73 -3.58 -1.39
CA HIS A 19 10.86 -4.79 -0.60
C HIS A 19 9.55 -5.24 0.02
N ILE A 20 8.46 -4.46 -0.11
CA ILE A 20 7.13 -4.88 0.36
C ILE A 20 6.64 -6.05 -0.50
N THR A 21 6.28 -7.16 0.14
CA THR A 21 5.81 -8.39 -0.51
C THR A 21 4.33 -8.65 -0.31
N HIS A 22 3.79 -8.35 0.89
CA HIS A 22 2.37 -8.49 1.24
C HIS A 22 1.85 -7.23 1.92
N LEU A 23 0.56 -6.96 1.75
CA LEU A 23 -0.14 -5.89 2.43
C LEU A 23 -1.47 -6.41 2.97
N TRP A 24 -1.74 -6.07 4.23
CA TRP A 24 -3.02 -6.32 4.89
C TRP A 24 -3.89 -5.08 4.77
N TRP A 25 -5.18 -5.32 4.61
CA TRP A 25 -6.12 -4.25 4.36
C TRP A 25 -7.48 -4.48 5.00
N THR A 26 -8.22 -3.38 5.14
CA THR A 26 -9.63 -3.35 5.53
C THR A 26 -10.42 -2.61 4.45
N GLU A 27 -11.47 -3.21 3.93
CA GLU A 27 -12.36 -2.59 2.95
C GLU A 27 -13.25 -1.56 3.65
N GLN A 28 -13.24 -0.33 3.15
CA GLN A 28 -13.92 0.80 3.78
C GLN A 28 -15.43 0.62 3.86
N ALA A 29 -16.05 0.03 2.82
CA ALA A 29 -17.50 -0.07 2.72
C ALA A 29 -18.10 -1.19 3.60
N THR A 30 -17.36 -2.27 3.81
CA THR A 30 -17.88 -3.51 4.43
C THR A 30 -17.20 -3.84 5.75
N GLY A 31 -16.05 -3.23 6.04
CA GLY A 31 -15.18 -3.63 7.16
C GLY A 31 -14.46 -4.96 6.94
N LYS A 32 -14.63 -5.60 5.78
CA LYS A 32 -13.97 -6.86 5.46
C LYS A 32 -12.45 -6.68 5.49
N THR A 33 -11.75 -7.61 6.13
CA THR A 33 -10.29 -7.63 6.12
C THR A 33 -9.74 -8.69 5.18
N GLY A 34 -8.53 -8.47 4.69
CA GLY A 34 -7.81 -9.45 3.89
C GLY A 34 -6.34 -9.06 3.75
N ASP A 35 -5.62 -9.87 2.99
CA ASP A 35 -4.27 -9.56 2.55
C ASP A 35 -4.02 -10.09 1.15
N ASN A 36 -3.11 -9.42 0.47
CA ASN A 36 -2.74 -9.72 -0.90
C ASN A 36 -1.24 -9.45 -1.08
N THR A 37 -0.67 -10.08 -2.10
CA THR A 37 0.66 -9.72 -2.57
C THR A 37 0.68 -8.28 -3.09
N ARG A 38 1.86 -7.66 -3.10
CA ARG A 38 2.06 -6.37 -3.77
C ARG A 38 1.58 -6.39 -5.22
N ALA A 39 1.92 -7.43 -5.96
CA ALA A 39 1.57 -7.56 -7.37
C ALA A 39 0.06 -7.59 -7.60
N GLU A 40 -0.69 -8.28 -6.75
CA GLU A 40 -2.15 -8.33 -6.82
C GLU A 40 -2.80 -6.97 -6.54
N ILE A 41 -2.32 -6.22 -5.54
CA ILE A 41 -2.85 -4.88 -5.24
C ILE A 41 -2.51 -3.90 -6.37
N VAL A 42 -1.28 -3.95 -6.90
CA VAL A 42 -0.90 -3.15 -8.08
C VAL A 42 -1.84 -3.45 -9.24
N HIS A 43 -2.04 -4.73 -9.57
CA HIS A 43 -2.94 -5.14 -10.64
C HIS A 43 -4.37 -4.65 -10.39
N TRP A 44 -4.87 -4.76 -9.16
CA TRP A 44 -6.21 -4.30 -8.79
C TRP A 44 -6.39 -2.78 -8.92
N ILE A 45 -5.41 -1.98 -8.51
CA ILE A 45 -5.44 -0.52 -8.68
C ILE A 45 -5.48 -0.16 -10.17
N GLU A 46 -4.55 -0.71 -10.97
CA GLU A 46 -4.39 -0.32 -12.38
C GLU A 46 -5.51 -0.84 -13.29
N ASN A 47 -6.04 -2.04 -13.03
CA ASN A 47 -6.91 -2.75 -13.97
C ASN A 47 -8.35 -2.91 -13.49
N LYS A 48 -8.62 -2.65 -12.21
CA LYS A 48 -9.96 -2.85 -11.60
C LYS A 48 -10.48 -1.59 -10.90
N ALA A 49 -9.90 -0.42 -11.20
CA ALA A 49 -10.25 0.86 -10.59
C ALA A 49 -10.23 0.83 -9.05
N GLY A 50 -9.32 0.03 -8.49
CA GLY A 50 -9.12 -0.06 -7.06
C GLY A 50 -8.53 1.22 -6.48
N LYS A 51 -8.97 1.58 -5.28
CA LYS A 51 -8.41 2.72 -4.53
C LYS A 51 -7.81 2.22 -3.22
N ALA A 52 -6.60 2.66 -2.91
CA ALA A 52 -5.93 2.31 -1.67
C ALA A 52 -5.50 3.58 -0.93
N TYR A 53 -5.56 3.52 0.39
CA TYR A 53 -5.04 4.56 1.27
C TYR A 53 -4.46 3.92 2.53
N THR A 54 -3.75 4.69 3.33
CA THR A 54 -3.43 4.33 4.71
C THR A 54 -3.73 5.50 5.62
N SER A 55 -3.88 5.27 6.91
CA SER A 55 -4.13 6.33 7.89
C SER A 55 -3.03 6.34 8.94
N ASP A 56 -2.59 7.55 9.33
CA ASP A 56 -1.67 7.73 10.44
C ASP A 56 -2.38 7.53 11.80
N ALA A 57 -1.61 7.61 12.89
CA ALA A 57 -2.13 7.44 14.25
C ALA A 57 -3.20 8.46 14.65
N VAL A 58 -3.27 9.61 13.98
CA VAL A 58 -4.28 10.66 14.21
C VAL A 58 -5.47 10.55 13.24
N GLY A 59 -5.52 9.49 12.42
CA GLY A 59 -6.62 9.20 11.51
C GLY A 59 -6.55 9.94 10.16
N ARG A 60 -5.46 10.65 9.86
CA ARG A 60 -5.31 11.32 8.56
C ARG A 60 -5.00 10.28 7.48
N SER A 61 -5.88 10.21 6.48
CA SER A 61 -5.69 9.31 5.34
C SER A 61 -4.73 9.89 4.30
N THR A 62 -3.86 9.03 3.77
CA THR A 62 -2.91 9.31 2.69
C THR A 62 -3.12 8.29 1.58
N GLU A 63 -3.25 8.75 0.34
CA GLU A 63 -3.46 7.88 -0.81
C GLU A 63 -2.25 7.00 -1.08
N VAL A 64 -2.49 5.75 -1.46
CA VAL A 64 -1.48 4.78 -1.89
C VAL A 64 -1.58 4.60 -3.39
N LEU A 65 -0.50 4.89 -4.09
CA LEU A 65 -0.42 4.84 -5.54
C LEU A 65 0.64 3.84 -6.00
N VAL A 66 0.50 3.44 -7.27
CA VAL A 66 1.48 2.58 -7.94
C VAL A 66 2.64 3.44 -8.44
N VAL A 67 3.85 3.06 -8.06
CA VAL A 67 5.09 3.58 -8.63
C VAL A 67 5.56 2.65 -9.74
N THR A 68 5.78 3.20 -10.92
CA THR A 68 6.39 2.50 -12.06
C THR A 68 7.85 2.95 -12.19
N PRO A 69 8.82 2.17 -11.66
CA PRO A 69 10.23 2.51 -11.77
C PRO A 69 10.75 2.28 -13.20
N THR A 70 11.90 2.86 -13.54
CA THR A 70 12.58 2.64 -14.83
C THR A 70 13.15 1.23 -14.96
N ARG A 71 13.44 0.56 -13.85
CA ARG A 71 13.89 -0.84 -13.75
C ARG A 71 13.27 -1.48 -12.51
N GLY A 72 13.01 -2.78 -12.57
CA GLY A 72 12.41 -3.54 -11.49
C GLY A 72 10.88 -3.57 -11.54
N GLU A 73 10.28 -4.25 -10.57
CA GLU A 73 8.83 -4.42 -10.49
C GLU A 73 8.14 -3.15 -9.96
N LYS A 74 6.90 -2.93 -10.39
CA LYS A 74 6.06 -1.88 -9.83
C LYS A 74 5.83 -2.11 -8.34
N TYR A 75 5.75 -1.02 -7.58
CA TYR A 75 5.51 -1.09 -6.15
C TYR A 75 4.53 -0.02 -5.68
N LEU A 76 4.17 -0.07 -4.39
CA LEU A 76 3.20 0.83 -3.79
C LEU A 76 3.90 1.82 -2.89
N ARG A 77 3.47 3.08 -2.96
CA ARG A 77 3.96 4.14 -2.06
C ARG A 77 2.84 5.14 -1.80
N THR A 78 2.89 5.77 -0.64
CA THR A 78 1.96 6.86 -0.34
C THR A 78 2.34 8.15 -1.06
N HIS A 79 1.34 8.91 -1.48
CA HIS A 79 1.51 10.20 -2.14
C HIS A 79 0.53 11.22 -1.54
N ALA A 80 1.05 12.38 -1.12
CA ALA A 80 0.27 13.50 -0.60
C ALA A 80 0.89 14.81 -1.07
N ASP A 81 0.06 15.77 -1.47
CA ASP A 81 0.49 17.14 -1.81
C ASP A 81 1.65 17.20 -2.83
N GLY A 82 1.68 16.27 -3.79
CA GLY A 82 2.73 16.20 -4.81
C GLY A 82 4.03 15.50 -4.37
N VAL A 83 4.05 14.92 -3.16
CA VAL A 83 5.25 14.31 -2.57
C VAL A 83 5.00 12.83 -2.25
N TRP A 84 5.95 11.99 -2.65
CA TRP A 84 6.00 10.58 -2.26
C TRP A 84 6.52 10.43 -0.82
N THR A 85 5.77 9.75 0.04
CA THR A 85 6.07 9.59 1.46
C THR A 85 6.36 8.13 1.84
N ASN A 86 6.72 7.88 3.10
CA ASN A 86 7.12 6.55 3.59
C ASN A 86 6.08 5.91 4.51
N ASN A 87 4.82 6.36 4.47
CA ASN A 87 3.82 5.99 5.48
C ASN A 87 3.55 4.47 5.49
N LEU A 88 3.61 3.80 4.32
CA LEU A 88 3.51 2.32 4.26
C LEU A 88 4.58 1.60 5.06
N LEU A 89 5.82 2.13 5.10
CA LEU A 89 6.92 1.53 5.85
C LEU A 89 6.82 1.78 7.36
N ALA A 90 6.01 2.74 7.77
CA ALA A 90 5.71 3.04 9.18
C ALA A 90 4.56 2.17 9.73
N LEU A 91 3.89 1.38 8.90
CA LEU A 91 2.84 0.48 9.34
C LEU A 91 3.39 -0.72 10.12
N PRO A 92 2.55 -1.37 10.95
CA PRO A 92 2.88 -2.63 11.59
C PRO A 92 3.42 -3.67 10.60
N ARG A 93 4.41 -4.45 11.04
CA ARG A 93 5.01 -5.55 10.27
C ARG A 93 4.39 -6.89 10.64
N ARG A 94 4.11 -7.73 9.64
CA ARG A 94 3.53 -9.08 9.79
C ARG A 94 4.20 -10.12 8.90
#